data_AF-A0A2W5UTG9-F1
#
_entry.id   AF-A0A2W5UTG9-F1
#
_cell.length_a   1.000
_cell.length_b   1.000
_cell.length_c   1.000
_cell.angle_alpha   90.00
_cell.angle_beta   90.00
_cell.angle_gamma   90.00
#
_symmetry.space_group_name_H-M   'P 1'
#
loop_
_entity.id
_entity.type
_entity.pdbx_description
1 polymer ?
#
loop_
_entity_poly.entity_id
_entity_poly.type
_entity_poly.pdbx_seq_one_letter_code
_entity_poly.pdbx_strand_id
1 'polypeptide(L)'
;MALPPEFIEEVLPGADAAVMAEVAKVLEQSPQKPQPETQFTSTRDEAAAQVVELRVKSVVFGQVGETVKAIKPAGAYALREGNKGPFVLGKDDKGAVQILGRYGPDTWPEAQVREAAKKLGR
;
A
#
# COMPACT_ATOMS: atom_id res chain seq x y z
N MET A 1 -20.21 0.82 -7.89
CA MET A 1 -19.67 -0.54 -8.15
C MET A 1 -18.24 -0.59 -7.63
N ALA A 2 -17.95 -1.43 -6.64
CA ALA A 2 -16.57 -1.66 -6.19
C ALA A 2 -15.76 -2.16 -7.39
N LEU A 3 -14.65 -1.49 -7.72
CA LEU A 3 -13.71 -2.06 -8.69
C LEU A 3 -13.21 -3.38 -8.08
N PRO A 4 -13.16 -4.48 -8.85
CA PRO A 4 -12.53 -5.70 -8.38
C PRO A 4 -11.15 -5.35 -7.79
N PRO A 5 -10.76 -5.94 -6.65
CA PRO A 5 -9.41 -5.79 -6.15
C PRO A 5 -8.44 -6.18 -7.27
N GLU A 6 -7.34 -5.43 -7.41
CA GLU A 6 -6.31 -5.77 -8.38
C GLU A 6 -5.79 -7.18 -8.11
N PHE A 7 -5.46 -7.92 -9.17
CA PHE A 7 -4.87 -9.23 -8.97
C PHE A 7 -3.46 -9.03 -8.43
N ILE A 8 -3.16 -9.72 -7.33
CA ILE A 8 -1.84 -9.67 -6.74
C ILE A 8 -0.75 -10.07 -7.75
N GLU A 9 -1.08 -10.96 -8.69
CA GLU A 9 -0.18 -11.41 -9.76
C GLU A 9 0.19 -10.30 -10.77
N GLU A 10 -0.61 -9.22 -10.88
CA GLU A 10 -0.28 -8.03 -11.69
C GLU A 10 0.62 -7.05 -10.92
N VAL A 11 0.52 -7.04 -9.59
CA VAL A 11 1.22 -6.08 -8.72
C VAL A 11 2.58 -6.61 -8.26
N LEU A 12 2.65 -7.90 -7.92
CA LEU A 12 3.83 -8.55 -7.36
C LEU A 12 5.06 -8.53 -8.28
N PRO A 13 4.95 -8.61 -9.63
CA PRO A 13 6.09 -8.46 -10.53
C PRO A 13 6.83 -7.13 -10.37
N GLY A 14 6.08 -6.03 -10.13
CA GLY A 14 6.63 -4.69 -9.90
C GLY A 14 7.08 -4.44 -8.46
N ALA A 15 6.83 -5.37 -7.55
CA ALA A 15 7.27 -5.26 -6.16
C ALA A 15 8.77 -5.56 -6.02
N ASP A 16 9.47 -4.86 -5.14
CA ASP A 16 10.81 -5.20 -4.70
C ASP A 16 10.77 -6.12 -3.47
N ALA A 17 9.74 -5.97 -2.62
CA ALA A 17 9.57 -6.73 -1.39
C ALA A 17 8.09 -6.87 -1.02
N ALA A 18 7.75 -7.84 -0.19
CA ALA A 18 6.47 -7.86 0.51
C ALA A 18 6.67 -8.20 1.98
N VAL A 19 5.97 -7.46 2.85
CA VAL A 19 6.19 -7.51 4.29
C VAL A 19 4.87 -7.54 5.02
N MET A 20 4.81 -8.28 6.11
CA MET A 20 3.78 -8.12 7.12
C MET A 20 4.20 -6.98 8.03
N ALA A 21 3.49 -5.87 7.98
CA ALA A 21 3.84 -4.69 8.77
C ALA A 21 2.61 -4.09 9.45
N GLU A 22 2.89 -3.22 10.41
CA GLU A 22 1.92 -2.37 11.05
C GLU A 22 2.32 -0.92 10.84
N VAL A 23 1.36 -0.07 10.49
CA VAL A 23 1.59 1.38 10.37
C VAL A 23 1.88 1.91 11.76
N ALA A 24 3.14 2.22 12.04
CA ALA A 24 3.56 2.79 13.30
C ALA A 24 3.11 4.25 13.40
N LYS A 25 3.31 5.00 12.31
CA LYS A 25 3.00 6.43 12.26
C LYS A 25 2.72 6.91 10.84
N VAL A 26 1.85 7.90 10.68
CA VAL A 26 1.76 8.70 9.44
C VAL A 26 2.68 9.90 9.61
N LEU A 27 3.77 9.95 8.82
CA LEU A 27 4.78 11.00 8.92
C LEU A 27 4.32 12.27 8.21
N GLU A 28 3.79 12.13 7.00
CA GLU A 28 3.33 13.24 6.18
C GLU A 28 2.07 12.83 5.44
N GLN A 29 1.15 13.78 5.26
CA GLN A 29 -0.01 13.61 4.40
C GLN A 29 -0.07 14.84 3.49
N SER A 30 -0.06 14.60 2.18
CA SER A 30 -0.24 15.68 1.21
C SER A 30 -1.60 16.34 1.43
N PRO A 31 -1.71 17.67 1.25
CA PRO A 31 -2.98 18.36 1.42
C PRO A 31 -4.02 17.75 0.47
N GLN A 32 -5.06 17.18 1.06
CA GLN A 32 -6.20 16.67 0.32
C GLN A 32 -6.89 17.88 -0.30
N LYS A 33 -6.98 17.95 -1.64
CA LYS A 33 -7.63 19.09 -2.31
C LYS A 33 -9.07 19.17 -1.78
N PRO A 34 -9.48 20.27 -1.11
CA PRO A 34 -10.88 20.45 -0.78
C PRO A 34 -11.65 20.53 -2.10
N GLN A 35 -12.61 19.62 -2.30
CA GLN A 35 -13.48 19.70 -3.47
C GLN A 35 -14.33 20.97 -3.33
N PRO A 36 -14.51 21.78 -4.39
CA PRO A 36 -15.55 22.78 -4.40
C PRO A 36 -16.90 22.09 -4.18
N GLU A 37 -17.77 22.70 -3.39
CA GLU A 37 -19.14 22.27 -3.11
C GLU A 37 -19.98 22.25 -4.41
N THR A 38 -19.75 21.26 -5.27
CA THR A 38 -20.56 21.03 -6.46
C THR A 38 -21.47 19.83 -6.23
N GLN A 39 -22.76 20.03 -6.47
CA GLN A 39 -23.91 19.13 -6.22
C GLN A 39 -23.91 17.82 -7.03
N PHE A 40 -22.75 17.17 -7.23
CA PHE A 40 -22.64 15.90 -7.94
C PHE A 40 -22.19 14.79 -6.97
N THR A 41 -23.09 13.84 -6.69
CA THR A 41 -22.99 12.82 -5.63
C THR A 41 -22.09 11.61 -5.94
N SER A 42 -21.10 11.72 -6.84
CA SER A 42 -20.40 10.53 -7.37
C SER A 42 -18.91 10.69 -7.63
N THR A 43 -18.22 11.64 -7.01
CA THR A 43 -16.75 11.67 -7.05
C THR A 43 -16.22 10.82 -5.90
N ARG A 44 -15.57 9.70 -6.19
CA ARG A 44 -14.90 8.90 -5.15
C ARG A 44 -13.91 9.81 -4.44
N ASP A 45 -14.07 10.01 -3.14
CA ASP A 45 -13.04 10.60 -2.29
C ASP A 45 -11.76 9.77 -2.41
N GLU A 46 -10.83 10.22 -3.23
CA GLU A 46 -9.47 9.70 -3.24
C GLU A 46 -8.74 10.28 -2.03
N ALA A 47 -8.27 9.39 -1.16
CA ALA A 47 -7.37 9.76 -0.09
C ALA A 47 -6.08 10.32 -0.67
N ALA A 48 -5.58 11.39 -0.05
CA ALA A 48 -4.32 12.00 -0.44
C ALA A 48 -3.16 11.03 -0.25
N ALA A 49 -2.07 11.26 -1.01
CA ALA A 49 -0.83 10.54 -0.80
C ALA A 49 -0.29 10.76 0.63
N GLN A 50 0.20 9.71 1.26
CA GLN A 50 0.70 9.72 2.63
C GLN A 50 2.08 9.07 2.69
N VAL A 51 3.01 9.66 3.44
CA VAL A 51 4.25 9.00 3.82
C VAL A 51 4.00 8.34 5.17
N VAL A 52 4.09 7.02 5.21
CA VAL A 52 3.86 6.23 6.42
C VAL A 52 5.11 5.51 6.85
N GLU A 53 5.27 5.36 8.15
CA GLU A 53 6.28 4.52 8.76
C GLU A 53 5.66 3.17 9.10
N LEU A 54 6.18 2.13 8.45
CA LEU A 54 5.77 0.75 8.62
C LEU A 54 6.75 0.04 9.56
N ARG A 55 6.24 -0.55 10.62
CA ARG A 55 6.98 -1.47 11.48
C ARG A 55 6.81 -2.89 10.97
N VAL A 56 7.89 -3.47 10.46
CA VAL A 56 7.90 -4.81 9.88
C VAL A 56 7.84 -5.85 11.00
N LYS A 57 6.87 -6.75 10.91
CA LYS A 57 6.73 -7.92 11.81
C LYS A 57 7.29 -9.18 11.20
N SER A 58 7.10 -9.37 9.89
CA SER A 58 7.62 -10.50 9.14
C SER A 58 7.88 -10.07 7.71
N VAL A 59 8.91 -10.63 7.09
CA VAL A 59 9.16 -10.45 5.65
C VAL A 59 8.59 -11.66 4.93
N VAL A 60 7.85 -11.43 3.84
CA VAL A 60 7.37 -12.50 2.96
C VAL A 60 8.46 -12.81 1.93
N PHE A 61 8.93 -11.78 1.23
CA PHE A 61 10.08 -11.85 0.32
C PHE A 61 10.75 -10.48 0.19
N GLY A 62 11.98 -10.45 -0.34
CA GLY A 62 12.78 -9.24 -0.50
C GLY A 62 13.58 -8.89 0.77
N GLN A 63 14.29 -7.77 0.73
CA GLN A 63 15.13 -7.31 1.83
C GLN A 63 14.69 -5.93 2.30
N VAL A 64 14.31 -5.84 3.57
CA VAL A 64 13.84 -4.61 4.23
C VAL A 64 14.38 -4.53 5.65
N GLY A 65 14.44 -3.32 6.21
CA GLY A 65 14.76 -3.12 7.63
C GLY A 65 13.55 -3.41 8.55
N GLU A 66 13.77 -3.38 9.87
CA GLU A 66 12.70 -3.49 10.88
C GLU A 66 11.65 -2.38 10.77
N THR A 67 12.06 -1.20 10.27
CA THR A 67 11.19 -0.06 10.04
C THR A 67 11.41 0.44 8.61
N VAL A 68 10.33 0.67 7.88
CA VAL A 68 10.36 1.11 6.48
C VAL A 68 9.49 2.34 6.33
N LYS A 69 10.07 3.41 5.79
CA LYS A 69 9.30 4.56 5.34
C LYS A 69 8.79 4.27 3.94
N ALA A 70 7.48 4.20 3.78
CA ALA A 70 6.84 3.88 2.52
C ALA A 70 5.89 5.01 2.10
N ILE A 71 5.93 5.35 0.82
CA ILE A 71 5.03 6.30 0.21
C ILE A 71 3.77 5.55 -0.19
N LYS A 72 2.64 5.94 0.37
CA LYS A 72 1.33 5.55 -0.10
C LYS A 72 0.87 6.56 -1.15
N PRO A 73 0.69 6.16 -2.42
CA PRO A 73 0.13 7.05 -3.43
C PRO A 73 -1.33 7.40 -3.09
N ALA A 74 -1.84 8.47 -3.71
CA ALA A 74 -3.26 8.80 -3.59
C ALA A 74 -4.12 7.63 -4.07
N GLY A 75 -5.18 7.31 -3.36
CA GLY A 75 -5.94 6.09 -3.62
C GLY A 75 -7.24 5.99 -2.84
N ALA A 76 -7.83 4.80 -2.82
CA ALA A 76 -9.20 4.61 -2.34
C ALA A 76 -9.40 4.78 -0.83
N TYR A 77 -8.33 4.83 -0.03
CA TYR A 77 -8.41 4.90 1.43
C TYR A 77 -7.17 5.60 1.99
N ALA A 78 -7.22 6.10 3.23
CA ALA A 78 -6.07 6.62 3.96
C ALA A 78 -5.55 5.56 4.94
N LEU A 79 -4.23 5.41 5.08
CA LEU A 79 -3.65 4.59 6.14
C LEU A 79 -3.73 5.35 7.47
N ARG A 80 -3.97 4.60 8.54
CA ARG A 80 -3.99 5.11 9.92
C ARG A 80 -3.01 4.32 10.76
N GLU A 81 -2.53 4.96 11.83
CA GLU A 81 -1.71 4.29 12.83
C GLU A 81 -2.44 3.06 13.39
N GLY A 82 -1.71 1.96 13.52
CA GLY A 82 -2.26 0.68 13.95
C GLY A 82 -2.85 -0.19 12.84
N ASN A 83 -2.94 0.29 11.58
CA ASN A 83 -3.32 -0.58 10.46
C ASN A 83 -2.27 -1.68 10.27
N LYS A 84 -2.71 -2.94 10.19
CA LYS A 84 -1.84 -4.12 10.12
C LYS A 84 -2.19 -4.95 8.91
N GLY A 85 -1.18 -5.53 8.27
CA GLY A 85 -1.39 -6.53 7.24
C GLY A 85 -0.23 -6.59 6.24
N PRO A 86 -0.43 -7.29 5.12
CA PRO A 86 0.59 -7.40 4.10
C PRO A 86 0.70 -6.10 3.30
N PHE A 87 1.90 -5.57 3.25
CA PHE A 87 2.27 -4.46 2.40
C PHE A 87 3.19 -4.97 1.30
N VAL A 88 2.74 -4.83 0.07
CA VAL A 88 3.57 -5.04 -1.11
C VAL A 88 4.31 -3.74 -1.36
N LEU A 89 5.63 -3.82 -1.38
CA LEU A 89 6.52 -2.67 -1.49
C LEU A 89 7.24 -2.73 -2.84
N GLY A 90 7.21 -1.64 -3.57
CA GLY A 90 8.00 -1.43 -4.78
C GLY A 90 8.82 -0.16 -4.67
N LYS A 91 9.67 0.09 -5.65
CA LYS A 91 10.29 1.40 -5.84
C LYS A 91 9.46 2.26 -6.79
N ASP A 92 9.38 3.54 -6.47
CA ASP A 92 8.90 4.57 -7.38
C ASP A 92 9.97 4.91 -8.44
N ASP A 93 9.62 5.66 -9.48
CA ASP A 93 10.56 6.18 -10.50
C ASP A 93 11.76 6.93 -9.90
N LYS A 94 11.61 7.46 -8.68
CA LYS A 94 12.67 8.14 -7.92
C LYS A 94 13.49 7.22 -7.00
N GLY A 95 13.22 5.91 -7.01
CA GLY A 95 13.88 4.91 -6.16
C GLY A 95 13.39 4.88 -4.71
N ALA A 96 12.37 5.66 -4.36
CA ALA A 96 11.78 5.66 -3.02
C ALA A 96 10.85 4.45 -2.84
N VAL A 97 10.80 3.89 -1.63
CA VAL A 97 9.90 2.77 -1.33
C VAL A 97 8.46 3.27 -1.35
N GLN A 98 7.62 2.63 -2.16
CA GLN A 98 6.20 2.90 -2.28
C GLN A 98 5.37 1.65 -1.99
N ILE A 99 4.17 1.85 -1.44
CA ILE A 99 3.19 0.79 -1.23
C ILE A 99 2.48 0.57 -2.56
N LEU A 100 2.59 -0.64 -3.08
CA LEU A 100 1.90 -1.06 -4.29
C LEU A 100 0.52 -1.64 -3.96
N GLY A 101 -0.43 -1.43 -4.87
CA GLY A 101 -1.80 -1.93 -4.78
C GLY A 101 -2.81 -0.90 -4.26
N ARG A 102 -3.98 -0.87 -4.89
CA ARG A 102 -5.06 0.08 -4.60
C ARG A 102 -5.60 0.07 -3.17
N TYR A 103 -5.61 -1.07 -2.48
CA TYR A 103 -6.25 -1.22 -1.16
C TYR A 103 -5.26 -1.64 -0.04
N GLY A 104 -3.95 -1.68 -0.33
CA GLY A 104 -2.87 -2.15 0.56
C GLY A 104 -3.21 -3.42 1.37
N PRO A 105 -3.13 -3.42 2.71
CA PRO A 105 -3.20 -4.63 3.52
C PRO A 105 -4.57 -5.31 3.51
N ASP A 106 -5.64 -4.57 3.23
CA ASP A 106 -6.99 -5.11 3.13
C ASP A 106 -7.27 -5.75 1.75
N THR A 107 -6.39 -5.54 0.77
CA THR A 107 -6.60 -6.08 -0.59
C THR A 107 -6.39 -7.58 -0.66
N TRP A 108 -5.36 -8.08 0.02
CA TRP A 108 -4.90 -9.47 -0.13
C TRP A 108 -4.55 -10.05 1.23
N PRO A 109 -5.08 -11.23 1.60
CA PRO A 109 -4.63 -11.93 2.79
C PRO A 109 -3.18 -12.41 2.64
N GLU A 110 -2.49 -12.56 3.76
CA GLU A 110 -1.09 -13.01 3.81
C GLU A 110 -0.83 -14.29 3.00
N ALA A 111 -1.74 -15.27 3.10
CA ALA A 111 -1.63 -16.54 2.38
C ALA A 111 -1.55 -16.32 0.86
N GLN A 112 -2.36 -15.41 0.32
CA GLN A 112 -2.38 -15.11 -1.10
C GLN A 112 -1.09 -14.41 -1.54
N VAL A 113 -0.53 -13.54 -0.71
CA VAL A 113 0.76 -12.87 -0.96
C VAL A 113 1.91 -13.88 -0.97
N ARG A 114 1.92 -14.81 -0.02
CA ARG A 114 2.91 -15.89 0.05
C ARG A 114 2.82 -16.83 -1.14
N GLU A 115 1.62 -17.24 -1.53
CA GLU A 115 1.44 -18.12 -2.69
C GLU A 115 1.84 -17.43 -4.00
N ALA A 116 1.48 -16.17 -4.18
CA ALA A 116 1.87 -15.39 -5.35
C ALA A 116 3.39 -15.19 -5.43
N ALA A 117 4.06 -14.92 -4.30
CA ALA A 117 5.53 -14.83 -4.24
C ALA A 117 6.18 -16.16 -4.64
N LYS A 118 5.66 -17.28 -4.10
CA LYS A 118 6.16 -18.63 -4.42
C LYS A 118 5.99 -18.98 -5.89
N LYS A 119 4.87 -18.62 -6.52
CA LYS A 119 4.64 -18.82 -7.96
C LYS A 119 5.64 -18.04 -8.82
N LEU A 120 6.07 -16.86 -8.37
CA LEU A 120 7.03 -16.00 -9.06
C LEU A 120 8.49 -16.32 -8.74
N GLY A 121 8.76 -17.33 -7.91
CA GLY A 121 10.12 -17.76 -7.56
C GLY A 121 10.86 -16.76 -6.66
N ARG A 122 10.13 -15.99 -5.85
CA ARG A 122 10.68 -15.02 -4.89
C ARG A 122 10.55 -15.49 -3.44
#